data_AF-A0A9X5CNH7-F1
#
_entry.id   AF-A0A9X5CNH7-F1
#
_cell.length_a   1.000
_cell.length_b   1.000
_cell.length_c   1.000
_cell.angle_alpha   90.00
_cell.angle_beta   90.00
_cell.angle_gamma   90.00
#
_symmetry.space_group_name_H-M   'P 1'
#
loop_
_entity.id
_entity.type
_entity.pdbx_description
1 polymer ?
#
loop_
_entity_poly.entity_id
_entity_poly.type
_entity_poly.pdbx_seq_one_letter_code
_entity_poly.pdbx_strand_id
1 'polypeptide(L)'
;LLGEPSAPEAGGPGAVSLAERARLLATLDAGERAAWVAGFIETHGLSEAFQLLGVCAVPWAPPLGRAVVDALNIARDAGSYPWSFSGVMGLAERCLDPSEASRLDALLAIPDEPEDAAPGAASYWSEAFQRLVTTLRLRGAMLAELAPEEPAP
;
A
#
# COMPACT_ATOMS: atom_id res chain seq x y z
N LEU A 1 21.08 8.03 -5.21
CA LEU A 1 20.86 9.01 -6.30
C LEU A 1 19.62 9.90 -6.10
N LEU A 2 18.81 9.73 -5.04
CA LEU A 2 17.65 10.61 -4.76
C LEU A 2 17.72 11.35 -3.40
N GLY A 3 18.71 11.06 -2.54
CA GLY A 3 18.74 11.58 -1.16
C GLY A 3 17.66 10.95 -0.27
N GLU A 4 17.55 11.42 0.97
CA GLU A 4 16.42 11.09 1.84
C GLU A 4 15.10 11.56 1.20
N PRO A 5 13.97 10.85 1.40
CA PRO A 5 12.68 11.24 0.84
C PRO A 5 12.20 12.57 1.44
N SER A 6 12.58 13.69 0.81
CA SER A 6 12.09 15.03 1.16
C SER A 6 10.81 15.38 0.39
N ALA A 7 9.92 16.15 1.04
CA ALA A 7 8.66 16.60 0.45
C ALA A 7 8.92 17.44 -0.82
N PRO A 8 8.00 17.47 -1.79
CA PRO A 8 8.07 18.49 -2.83
C PRO A 8 8.01 19.87 -2.17
N GLU A 9 9.05 20.69 -2.31
CA GLU A 9 8.95 22.10 -1.97
C GLU A 9 7.84 22.70 -2.83
N ALA A 10 6.90 23.39 -2.19
CA ALA A 10 5.70 23.93 -2.82
C ALA A 10 6.05 24.78 -4.05
N GLY A 11 5.94 24.18 -5.25
CA GLY A 11 5.85 24.86 -6.55
C GLY A 11 6.87 25.96 -6.86
N GLY A 12 8.06 25.93 -6.25
CA GLY A 12 9.13 26.89 -6.55
C GLY A 12 9.82 26.57 -7.88
N PRO A 13 10.46 27.55 -8.55
CA PRO A 13 11.27 27.29 -9.72
C PRO A 13 12.40 26.29 -9.38
N GLY A 14 12.26 25.04 -9.83
CA GLY A 14 13.17 23.93 -9.51
C GLY A 14 12.55 22.75 -8.74
N ALA A 15 11.29 22.85 -8.32
CA ALA A 15 10.57 21.73 -7.71
C ALA A 15 10.32 20.61 -8.73
N VAL A 16 10.86 19.42 -8.46
CA VAL A 16 10.63 18.22 -9.28
C VAL A 16 9.17 17.80 -9.13
N SER A 17 8.43 17.74 -10.23
CA SER A 17 7.05 17.27 -10.22
C SER A 17 6.97 15.79 -9.78
N LEU A 18 5.82 15.38 -9.24
CA LEU A 18 5.61 13.98 -8.85
C LEU A 18 5.78 13.01 -10.04
N ALA A 19 5.42 13.46 -11.24
CA ALA A 19 5.61 12.71 -12.49
C ALA A 19 7.09 12.55 -12.87
N GLU A 20 7.91 13.60 -12.71
CA GLU A 20 9.36 13.52 -12.93
C GLU A 20 10.03 12.63 -11.88
N ARG A 21 9.59 12.72 -10.62
CA ARG A 21 10.05 11.84 -9.55
C ARG A 21 9.74 10.36 -9.84
N ALA A 22 8.54 10.06 -10.33
CA ALA A 22 8.18 8.71 -10.76
C ALA A 22 9.08 8.21 -11.90
N ARG A 23 9.43 9.07 -12.87
CA ARG A 23 10.37 8.72 -13.96
C ARG A 23 11.78 8.44 -13.43
N LEU A 24 12.27 9.24 -12.47
CA LEU A 24 13.58 9.02 -11.85
C LEU A 24 13.60 7.72 -11.04
N LEU A 25 12.56 7.46 -10.25
CA LEU A 25 12.43 6.21 -9.49
C LEU A 25 12.43 4.97 -10.39
N ALA A 26 11.81 5.06 -11.56
CA ALA A 26 11.79 3.96 -12.53
C ALA A 26 13.19 3.57 -13.06
N THR A 27 14.23 4.39 -12.83
CA THR A 27 15.63 4.05 -13.17
C THR A 27 16.35 3.21 -12.12
N LEU A 28 15.82 3.15 -10.89
CA LEU A 28 16.39 2.35 -9.80
C LEU A 28 16.05 0.86 -9.96
N ASP A 29 16.79 0.00 -9.27
CA ASP A 29 16.37 -1.39 -9.13
C ASP A 29 15.04 -1.49 -8.34
N ALA A 30 14.35 -2.61 -8.49
CA ALA A 30 13.02 -2.78 -7.90
C ALA A 30 13.00 -2.72 -6.37
N GLY A 31 14.06 -3.22 -5.71
CA GLY A 31 14.18 -3.24 -4.26
C GLY A 31 14.50 -1.86 -3.71
N GLU A 32 15.48 -1.17 -4.29
CA GLU A 32 15.85 0.21 -3.93
C GLU A 32 14.65 1.15 -4.14
N ARG A 33 13.94 1.03 -5.27
CA ARG A 33 12.71 1.81 -5.51
C ARG A 33 11.65 1.54 -4.45
N ALA A 34 11.40 0.28 -4.11
CA ALA A 34 10.40 -0.07 -3.10
C ALA A 34 10.76 0.49 -1.72
N ALA A 35 12.03 0.39 -1.31
CA ALA A 35 12.52 0.95 -0.05
C ALA A 35 12.39 2.48 -0.02
N TRP A 36 12.72 3.16 -1.12
CA TRP A 36 12.60 4.61 -1.21
C TRP A 36 11.14 5.07 -1.11
N VAL A 37 10.22 4.41 -1.84
CA VAL A 37 8.79 4.75 -1.79
C VAL A 37 8.18 4.42 -0.42
N ALA A 38 8.62 3.35 0.25
CA ALA A 38 8.22 3.04 1.61
C ALA A 38 8.58 4.19 2.58
N GLY A 39 9.84 4.66 2.56
CA GLY A 39 10.26 5.80 3.37
C GLY A 39 9.54 7.10 3.01
N PHE A 40 9.18 7.29 1.74
CA PHE A 40 8.36 8.43 1.31
C PHE A 40 6.94 8.39 1.90
N ILE A 41 6.30 7.22 1.93
CA ILE A 41 4.98 7.03 2.57
C ILE A 41 5.07 7.33 4.06
N GLU A 42 6.10 6.83 4.75
CA GLU A 42 6.30 7.06 6.18
C GLU A 42 6.49 8.55 6.51
N THR A 43 7.15 9.30 5.63
CA THR A 43 7.46 10.72 5.86
C THR A 43 6.32 11.66 5.43
N HIS A 44 5.65 11.38 4.30
CA HIS A 44 4.71 12.31 3.66
C HIS A 44 3.27 11.81 3.63
N GLY A 45 3.04 10.55 4.00
CA GLY A 45 1.74 9.92 3.97
C GLY A 45 1.38 9.31 2.61
N LEU A 46 0.34 8.50 2.65
CA LEU A 46 -0.08 7.64 1.54
C LEU A 46 -0.71 8.42 0.37
N SER A 47 -1.42 9.52 0.66
CA SER A 47 -2.07 10.34 -0.36
C SER A 47 -1.05 10.96 -1.32
N GLU A 48 0.06 11.49 -0.78
CA GLU A 48 1.15 12.07 -1.57
C GLU A 48 1.91 11.01 -2.38
N ALA A 49 1.99 9.78 -1.86
CA ALA A 49 2.72 8.69 -2.49
C ALA A 49 1.96 7.97 -3.61
N PHE A 50 0.65 8.21 -3.78
CA PHE A 50 -0.22 7.39 -4.63
C PHE A 50 0.31 7.21 -6.06
N GLN A 51 0.81 8.28 -6.70
CA GLN A 51 1.33 8.19 -8.07
C GLN A 51 2.65 7.39 -8.15
N LEU A 52 3.43 7.36 -7.07
CA LEU A 52 4.71 6.64 -7.01
C LEU A 52 4.51 5.12 -6.89
N LEU A 53 3.39 4.68 -6.32
CA LEU A 53 3.02 3.26 -6.26
C LEU A 53 2.92 2.63 -7.66
N GLY A 54 2.50 3.43 -8.66
CA GLY A 54 2.30 2.95 -10.03
C GLY A 54 3.57 2.54 -10.78
N VAL A 55 4.75 2.95 -10.30
CA VAL A 55 6.05 2.55 -10.89
C VAL A 55 6.75 1.43 -10.12
N CYS A 56 6.18 0.99 -9.00
CA CYS A 56 6.77 -0.08 -8.18
C CYS A 56 6.55 -1.45 -8.83
N ALA A 57 7.53 -2.34 -8.68
CA ALA A 57 7.40 -3.71 -9.19
C ALA A 57 6.28 -4.45 -8.45
N VAL A 58 5.65 -5.40 -9.14
CA VAL A 58 4.59 -6.25 -8.57
C VAL A 58 5.05 -7.72 -8.52
N PRO A 59 4.77 -8.47 -7.43
CA PRO A 59 4.22 -7.97 -6.17
C PRO A 59 5.17 -6.95 -5.50
N TRP A 60 4.60 -6.03 -4.72
CA TRP A 60 5.37 -5.05 -3.97
C TRP A 60 6.30 -5.77 -3.02
N ALA A 61 7.57 -5.34 -2.99
CA ALA A 61 8.54 -5.87 -2.04
C ALA A 61 8.05 -5.62 -0.58
N PRO A 62 8.45 -6.47 0.38
CA PRO A 62 7.92 -6.42 1.74
C PRO A 62 7.96 -5.04 2.43
N PRO A 63 9.02 -4.20 2.29
CA PRO A 63 9.04 -2.87 2.90
C PRO A 63 7.91 -1.96 2.39
N LEU A 64 7.66 -1.97 1.07
CA LEU A 64 6.61 -1.15 0.46
C LEU A 64 5.22 -1.65 0.84
N GLY A 65 5.00 -2.97 0.77
CA GLY A 65 3.73 -3.56 1.19
C GLY A 65 3.39 -3.21 2.62
N ARG A 66 4.39 -3.28 3.53
CA ARG A 66 4.23 -2.91 4.93
C ARG A 66 3.90 -1.42 5.10
N ALA A 67 4.63 -0.53 4.47
CA ALA A 67 4.38 0.92 4.57
C ALA A 67 2.97 1.30 4.10
N VAL A 68 2.48 0.69 3.01
CA VAL A 68 1.11 0.93 2.52
C VAL A 68 0.07 0.42 3.53
N VAL A 69 0.21 -0.80 4.05
CA VAL A 69 -0.73 -1.37 5.02
C VAL A 69 -0.73 -0.58 6.33
N ASP A 70 0.44 -0.16 6.81
CA ASP A 70 0.56 0.65 8.03
C ASP A 70 -0.11 2.02 7.83
N ALA A 71 0.10 2.68 6.69
CA ALA A 71 -0.55 3.95 6.40
C ALA A 71 -2.08 3.83 6.26
N LEU A 72 -2.58 2.72 5.68
CA LEU A 72 -4.02 2.42 5.64
C LEU A 72 -4.59 2.19 7.04
N ASN A 73 -3.86 1.46 7.90
CA ASN A 73 -4.30 1.26 9.28
C ASN A 73 -4.32 2.57 10.08
N ILE A 74 -3.30 3.41 9.92
CA ILE A 74 -3.28 4.75 10.54
C ILE A 74 -4.47 5.60 10.07
N ALA A 75 -4.81 5.57 8.78
CA ALA A 75 -5.97 6.28 8.25
C ALA A 75 -7.30 5.76 8.83
N ARG A 76 -7.43 4.43 8.98
CA ARG A 76 -8.56 3.77 9.64
C ARG A 76 -8.70 4.21 11.10
N ASP A 77 -7.61 4.13 11.87
CA ASP A 77 -7.59 4.45 13.29
C ASP A 77 -7.85 5.97 13.53
N ALA A 78 -7.46 6.82 12.58
CA ALA A 78 -7.74 8.25 12.60
C ALA A 78 -9.19 8.63 12.19
N GLY A 79 -10.05 7.65 11.88
CA GLY A 79 -11.43 7.91 11.44
C GLY A 79 -11.54 8.58 10.07
N SER A 80 -10.49 8.48 9.24
CA SER A 80 -10.47 9.11 7.92
C SER A 80 -11.56 8.53 7.00
N TYR A 81 -12.07 9.36 6.09
CA TYR A 81 -13.06 8.92 5.10
C TYR A 81 -12.51 7.78 4.24
N PRO A 82 -13.10 6.58 4.31
CA PRO A 82 -12.54 5.40 3.63
C PRO A 82 -12.47 5.55 2.10
N TRP A 83 -13.44 6.24 1.51
CA TRP A 83 -13.55 6.43 0.05
C TRP A 83 -12.35 7.16 -0.55
N SER A 84 -11.67 8.00 0.24
CA SER A 84 -10.44 8.70 -0.14
C SER A 84 -9.30 7.74 -0.43
N PHE A 85 -9.36 6.51 0.12
CA PHE A 85 -8.32 5.48 -0.02
C PHE A 85 -8.72 4.33 -0.95
N SER A 86 -9.91 4.35 -1.55
CA SER A 86 -10.41 3.28 -2.44
C SER A 86 -9.45 2.96 -3.59
N GLY A 87 -8.78 3.98 -4.15
CA GLY A 87 -7.78 3.81 -5.20
C GLY A 87 -6.55 3.04 -4.71
N VAL A 88 -6.06 3.33 -3.50
CA VAL A 88 -4.95 2.61 -2.88
C VAL A 88 -5.36 1.20 -2.50
N MET A 89 -6.55 1.01 -1.92
CA MET A 89 -7.07 -0.32 -1.59
C MET A 89 -7.12 -1.22 -2.83
N GLY A 90 -7.61 -0.70 -3.96
CA GLY A 90 -7.61 -1.43 -5.23
C GLY A 90 -6.21 -1.73 -5.78
N LEU A 91 -5.20 -0.90 -5.51
CA LEU A 91 -3.81 -1.24 -5.81
C LEU A 91 -3.29 -2.31 -4.86
N ALA A 92 -3.53 -2.20 -3.55
CA ALA A 92 -3.10 -3.16 -2.56
C ALA A 92 -3.65 -4.58 -2.86
N GLU A 93 -4.91 -4.70 -3.25
CA GLU A 93 -5.54 -5.98 -3.66
C GLU A 93 -4.77 -6.68 -4.79
N ARG A 94 -4.20 -5.91 -5.74
CA ARG A 94 -3.46 -6.43 -6.92
C ARG A 94 -1.96 -6.56 -6.70
N CYS A 95 -1.38 -5.64 -5.92
CA CYS A 95 0.05 -5.43 -5.85
C CYS A 95 0.67 -6.00 -4.58
N LEU A 96 -0.06 -6.20 -3.48
CA LEU A 96 0.48 -6.91 -2.31
C LEU A 96 0.80 -8.36 -2.65
N ASP A 97 1.84 -8.86 -1.99
CA ASP A 97 2.16 -10.28 -1.98
C ASP A 97 1.05 -11.05 -1.25
N PRO A 98 0.49 -12.12 -1.84
CA PRO A 98 -0.55 -12.93 -1.20
C PRO A 98 -0.17 -13.51 0.17
N SER A 99 1.12 -13.71 0.44
CA SER A 99 1.61 -14.21 1.74
C SER A 99 1.36 -13.25 2.91
N GLU A 100 1.13 -11.96 2.63
CA GLU A 100 0.83 -10.97 3.69
C GLU A 100 -0.58 -11.15 4.28
N ALA A 101 -1.47 -11.96 3.68
CA ALA A 101 -2.86 -12.10 4.11
C ALA A 101 -3.02 -12.38 5.62
N SER A 102 -2.22 -13.31 6.17
CA SER A 102 -2.27 -13.67 7.59
C SER A 102 -1.87 -12.52 8.52
N ARG A 103 -0.99 -11.63 8.06
CA ARG A 103 -0.55 -10.47 8.83
C ARG A 103 -1.64 -9.40 8.93
N LEU A 104 -2.52 -9.34 7.94
CA LEU A 104 -3.63 -8.40 7.88
C LEU A 104 -4.86 -8.86 8.70
N ASP A 105 -4.89 -10.09 9.22
CA ASP A 105 -6.01 -10.60 10.01
C ASP A 105 -6.32 -9.74 11.25
N ALA A 106 -5.29 -9.14 11.86
CA ALA A 106 -5.45 -8.22 12.98
C ALA A 106 -6.26 -6.95 12.61
N LEU A 107 -6.30 -6.58 11.33
CA LEU A 107 -7.00 -5.40 10.83
C LEU A 107 -8.49 -5.65 10.54
N LEU A 108 -8.95 -6.91 10.65
CA LEU A 108 -10.35 -7.28 10.44
C LEU A 108 -11.25 -6.94 11.63
N ALA A 109 -10.67 -6.66 12.80
CA ALA A 109 -11.42 -6.16 13.94
C ALA A 109 -12.14 -4.85 13.57
N ILE A 110 -13.34 -4.62 14.11
CA ILE A 110 -14.01 -3.32 13.96
C ILE A 110 -13.30 -2.35 14.91
N PRO A 111 -12.75 -1.22 14.40
CA PRO A 111 -12.14 -0.22 15.27
C PRO A 111 -13.24 0.47 16.11
N ASP A 112 -12.88 0.93 17.30
CA ASP A 112 -13.75 1.84 18.05
C ASP A 112 -14.01 3.09 17.20
N GLU A 113 -15.26 3.50 17.05
CA GLU A 113 -15.59 4.69 16.26
C GLU A 113 -15.26 5.96 17.08
N PRO A 114 -14.31 6.81 16.63
CA PRO A 114 -14.09 8.09 17.28
C PRO A 114 -15.35 8.98 17.14
N GLU A 115 -15.55 9.87 18.10
CA GLU A 115 -16.74 10.75 18.15
C GLU A 115 -16.87 11.64 16.90
N ASP A 116 -15.73 11.97 16.27
CA ASP A 116 -15.63 12.74 15.03
C ASP A 116 -15.57 11.88 13.75
N ALA A 117 -15.77 10.56 13.85
CA ALA A 117 -15.76 9.68 12.69
C ALA A 117 -16.92 9.99 11.73
N ALA A 118 -16.68 9.80 10.43
CA ALA A 118 -17.77 9.80 9.48
C ALA A 118 -18.73 8.63 9.78
N PRO A 119 -20.06 8.84 9.81
CA PRO A 119 -21.01 7.78 10.11
C PRO A 119 -20.83 6.56 9.21
N GLY A 120 -20.68 5.38 9.81
CA GLY A 120 -20.46 4.11 9.09
C GLY A 120 -19.03 3.88 8.58
N ALA A 121 -18.09 4.78 8.86
CA ALA A 121 -16.70 4.62 8.43
C ALA A 121 -16.06 3.34 8.99
N ALA A 122 -16.33 2.96 10.25
CA ALA A 122 -15.75 1.74 10.82
C ALA A 122 -16.25 0.48 10.11
N SER A 123 -17.56 0.42 9.81
CA SER A 123 -18.12 -0.71 9.04
C SER A 123 -17.50 -0.82 7.65
N TYR A 124 -17.31 0.31 6.97
CA TYR A 124 -16.70 0.31 5.64
C TYR A 124 -15.23 -0.09 5.70
N TRP A 125 -14.46 0.43 6.66
CA TRP A 125 -13.06 0.03 6.85
C TRP A 125 -12.94 -1.47 7.11
N SER A 126 -13.80 -2.02 7.98
CA SER A 126 -13.87 -3.46 8.25
C SER A 126 -14.16 -4.26 6.97
N GLU A 127 -15.17 -3.86 6.18
CA GLU A 127 -15.49 -4.51 4.91
C GLU A 127 -14.34 -4.43 3.90
N ALA A 128 -13.69 -3.26 3.80
CA ALA A 128 -12.60 -3.04 2.86
C ALA A 128 -11.38 -3.91 3.19
N PHE A 129 -10.99 -4.01 4.47
CA PHE A 129 -9.92 -4.91 4.91
C PHE A 129 -10.31 -6.38 4.76
N GLN A 130 -11.57 -6.74 5.03
CA GLN A 130 -12.07 -8.11 4.80
C GLN A 130 -11.98 -8.51 3.32
N ARG A 131 -12.38 -7.62 2.41
CA ARG A 131 -12.26 -7.85 0.97
C ARG A 131 -10.81 -8.00 0.54
N LEU A 132 -9.92 -7.15 1.06
CA LEU A 132 -8.49 -7.24 0.78
C LEU A 132 -7.90 -8.59 1.21
N VAL A 133 -8.11 -9.00 2.46
CA VAL A 133 -7.60 -10.28 2.99
C VAL A 133 -8.15 -11.46 2.21
N THR A 134 -9.45 -11.46 1.92
CA THR A 134 -10.11 -12.51 1.13
C THR A 134 -9.49 -12.62 -0.27
N THR A 135 -9.22 -11.48 -0.91
CA THR A 135 -8.58 -11.41 -2.24
C THR A 135 -7.16 -11.96 -2.20
N LEU A 136 -6.36 -11.60 -1.20
CA LEU A 136 -5.00 -12.13 -1.05
C LEU A 136 -5.00 -13.63 -0.82
N ARG A 137 -5.89 -14.16 0.01
CA ARG A 137 -6.04 -15.62 0.22
C ARG A 137 -6.40 -16.36 -1.06
N LEU A 138 -7.36 -15.83 -1.82
CA LEU A 138 -7.74 -16.41 -3.11
C LEU A 138 -6.55 -16.44 -4.08
N ARG A 139 -5.83 -15.32 -4.22
CA ARG A 139 -4.62 -15.24 -5.06
C ARG A 139 -3.55 -16.23 -4.59
N GLY A 140 -3.34 -16.36 -3.28
CA GLY A 140 -2.39 -17.32 -2.70
C GLY A 140 -2.75 -18.77 -3.04
N ALA A 141 -4.03 -19.14 -2.90
CA ALA A 141 -4.51 -20.45 -3.30
C ALA A 141 -4.30 -20.71 -4.81
N MET A 142 -4.62 -19.73 -5.66
CA MET A 142 -4.40 -19.83 -7.10
C MET A 142 -2.91 -20.02 -7.44
N LEU A 143 -2.00 -19.33 -6.76
CA LEU A 143 -0.56 -19.51 -6.97
C LEU A 143 -0.07 -20.89 -6.53
N ALA A 144 -0.62 -21.43 -5.44
CA ALA A 144 -0.28 -22.77 -4.97
C ALA A 144 -0.70 -23.86 -5.98
N GLU A 145 -1.88 -23.71 -6.60
CA GLU A 145 -2.37 -24.61 -7.66
C GLU A 145 -1.52 -24.54 -8.95
N LEU A 146 -0.85 -23.41 -9.20
CA LEU A 146 0.01 -23.21 -10.36
C LEU A 146 1.47 -23.63 -10.11
N ALA A 147 1.85 -23.90 -8.87
CA ALA A 147 3.18 -24.36 -8.54
C ALA A 147 3.39 -25.77 -9.10
N PRO A 148 4.48 -26.04 -9.84
CA PRO A 148 4.73 -27.36 -10.39
C PRO A 148 4.85 -28.38 -9.24
N GLU A 149 4.17 -29.52 -9.37
CA GLU A 149 4.43 -30.66 -8.50
C GLU A 149 5.90 -31.05 -8.63
N GLU A 150 6.64 -30.98 -7.53
CA GLU A 150 8.00 -31.51 -7.46
C GLU A 150 7.90 -33.02 -7.71
N PRO A 151 8.54 -33.57 -8.76
CA PRO A 151 8.40 -34.99 -9.07
C PRO A 151 8.91 -35.82 -7.89
N ALA A 152 8.09 -36.79 -7.46
CA ALA A 152 8.44 -37.71 -6.38
C ALA A 152 9.78 -38.42 -6.67
N PRO A 153 10.64 -38.63 -5.65
CA PRO A 153 11.95 -39.26 -5.81
C PRO A 153 11.90 -40.72 -6.28
#